data_AF-A0A3N5UJK8-F1
#
_entry.id   AF-A0A3N5UJK8-F1
#
_cell.length_a   1.000
_cell.length_b   1.000
_cell.length_c   1.000
_cell.angle_alpha   90.00
_cell.angle_beta   90.00
_cell.angle_gamma   90.00
#
_symmetry.space_group_name_H-M   'P 1'
#
loop_
_entity.id
_entity.type
_entity.pdbx_description
1 polymer ?
#
loop_
_entity_poly.entity_id
_entity_poly.type
_entity_poly.pdbx_seq_one_letter_code
_entity_poly.pdbx_strand_id
1 'polypeptide(L)'
;GVPRDTRRRKALMACDEITGLVTAVALVRPSRSLYDLEASSVKKKWKDKAFAAGTSRSEMEEAAKDFGVELWEHVGNVIQAMRRIAPELGLEGNIQK
;
A
#
# COMPACT_ATOMS: atom_id res chain seq x y z
N GLY A 1 1.26 -10.45 -19.85
CA GLY A 1 1.74 -10.57 -18.47
C GLY A 1 1.83 -12.04 -18.07
N VAL A 2 2.50 -12.34 -16.96
CA VAL A 2 2.55 -13.71 -16.39
C VAL A 2 1.19 -14.05 -15.77
N PRO A 3 0.59 -15.24 -16.03
CA PRO A 3 -0.70 -15.60 -15.47
C PRO A 3 -0.70 -15.65 -13.93
N ARG A 4 -1.77 -15.14 -13.31
CA ARG A 4 -2.02 -15.19 -11.85
C ARG A 4 -2.71 -16.50 -11.44
N ASP A 5 -2.16 -17.62 -11.89
CA ASP A 5 -2.71 -18.98 -11.76
C ASP A 5 -2.42 -19.67 -10.42
N THR A 6 -1.44 -19.18 -9.66
CA THR A 6 -1.07 -19.73 -8.35
C THR A 6 -1.31 -18.73 -7.22
N ARG A 7 -1.59 -19.24 -6.01
CA ARG A 7 -1.77 -18.41 -4.81
C ARG A 7 -0.57 -17.48 -4.55
N ARG A 8 0.65 -17.95 -4.83
CA ARG A 8 1.88 -17.16 -4.66
C ARG A 8 1.92 -15.96 -5.61
N ARG A 9 1.58 -16.16 -6.89
CA ARG A 9 1.56 -15.07 -7.89
C ARG A 9 0.46 -14.04 -7.57
N LYS A 10 -0.71 -14.50 -7.12
CA LYS A 10 -1.79 -13.63 -6.65
C LYS A 10 -1.35 -12.80 -5.45
N ALA A 11 -0.72 -13.43 -4.45
CA ALA A 11 -0.18 -12.74 -3.28
C ALA A 11 0.87 -11.69 -3.64
N LEU A 12 1.80 -12.02 -4.55
CA LEU A 12 2.85 -11.10 -4.98
C LEU A 12 2.26 -9.85 -5.63
N MET A 13 1.31 -10.02 -6.56
CA MET A 13 0.62 -8.90 -7.21
C MET A 13 -0.16 -8.04 -6.20
N ALA A 14 -0.93 -8.68 -5.32
CA ALA A 14 -1.70 -7.97 -4.30
C ALA A 14 -0.78 -7.17 -3.35
N CYS A 15 0.40 -7.69 -3.00
CA CYS A 15 1.35 -6.97 -2.16
C CYS A 15 2.04 -5.83 -2.92
N ASP A 16 2.53 -6.06 -4.14
CA ASP A 16 3.32 -5.09 -4.91
C ASP A 16 2.56 -3.76 -5.11
N GLU A 17 1.35 -3.86 -5.65
CA GLU A 17 0.47 -2.71 -5.87
C GLU A 17 0.21 -1.90 -4.59
N ILE A 18 -0.09 -2.59 -3.49
CA ILE A 18 -0.42 -1.94 -2.23
C ILE A 18 0.82 -1.34 -1.56
N THR A 19 1.98 -2.00 -1.65
CA THR A 19 3.24 -1.43 -1.13
C THR A 19 3.64 -0.16 -1.88
N GLY A 20 3.43 -0.11 -3.20
CA GLY A 20 3.66 1.10 -4.00
C GLY A 20 2.76 2.25 -3.56
N LEU A 21 1.46 1.99 -3.39
CA LEU A 21 0.51 3.00 -2.91
C LEU A 21 0.85 3.48 -1.49
N VAL A 22 1.11 2.56 -0.55
CA VAL A 22 1.46 2.87 0.84
C VAL A 22 2.72 3.74 0.89
N THR A 23 3.74 3.40 0.11
CA THR A 23 4.99 4.18 0.01
C THR A 23 4.73 5.58 -0.51
N ALA A 24 3.97 5.71 -1.61
CA ALA A 24 3.62 7.01 -2.17
C ALA A 24 2.86 7.89 -1.17
N VAL A 25 1.91 7.30 -0.43
CA VAL A 25 1.15 8.02 0.60
C VAL A 25 2.05 8.44 1.76
N ALA A 26 2.98 7.60 2.20
CA ALA A 26 3.94 7.96 3.24
C ALA A 26 4.78 9.17 2.81
N LEU A 27 5.33 9.16 1.60
CA LEU A 27 6.26 10.20 1.11
C LEU A 27 5.63 11.59 0.98
N VAL A 28 4.32 11.68 0.72
CA VAL A 28 3.63 12.98 0.59
C VAL A 28 3.08 13.52 1.91
N ARG A 29 3.17 12.76 3.00
CA ARG A 29 2.75 13.24 4.33
C ARG A 29 3.85 14.10 4.95
N PRO A 30 3.49 15.07 5.82
CA PRO A 30 4.48 15.87 6.55
C PRO A 30 5.47 15.01 7.35
N SER A 31 4.97 13.95 8.00
CA SER A 31 5.82 13.05 8.78
C SER A 31 6.79 12.24 7.92
N ARG A 32 6.48 11.96 6.64
CA ARG A 32 7.21 11.01 5.79
C ARG A 32 7.45 9.65 6.45
N SER A 33 6.56 9.26 7.36
CA SER A 33 6.72 8.09 8.23
C SER A 33 5.65 7.04 7.98
N LEU A 34 6.04 5.76 8.07
CA LEU A 34 5.11 4.63 8.14
C LEU A 34 4.55 4.43 9.55
N TYR A 35 5.25 4.87 10.59
CA TYR A 35 4.89 4.61 11.98
C TYR A 35 3.56 5.27 12.39
N ASP A 36 3.23 6.42 11.80
CA ASP A 36 1.97 7.13 12.00
C ASP A 36 1.00 6.99 10.81
N LEU A 37 1.30 6.13 9.83
CA LEU A 37 0.47 5.94 8.64
C LEU A 37 -0.66 4.96 8.92
N GLU A 38 -1.91 5.40 8.80
CA GLU A 38 -3.09 4.54 8.96
C GLU A 38 -3.79 4.26 7.63
N ALA A 39 -4.46 3.11 7.52
CA ALA A 39 -5.21 2.74 6.30
C ALA A 39 -6.26 3.79 5.90
N SER A 40 -6.83 4.50 6.87
CA SER A 40 -7.76 5.61 6.63
C SER A 40 -7.11 6.79 5.87
N SER A 41 -5.83 7.06 6.08
CA SER A 41 -5.07 8.09 5.35
C SER A 41 -4.83 7.67 3.90
N VAL A 42 -4.51 6.38 3.69
CA VAL A 42 -4.42 5.80 2.34
C VAL A 42 -5.78 5.87 1.63
N LYS A 43 -6.87 5.54 2.33
CA LYS A 43 -8.25 5.63 1.81
C LYS A 43 -8.68 7.05 1.43
N LYS A 44 -8.19 8.07 2.13
CA LYS A 44 -8.41 9.47 1.74
C LYS A 44 -7.70 9.78 0.42
N LYS A 45 -6.42 9.41 0.30
CA LYS A 45 -5.63 9.61 -0.93
C LYS A 45 -6.12 8.79 -2.11
N TRP A 46 -6.68 7.61 -1.87
CA TRP A 46 -7.31 6.78 -2.89
C TRP A 46 -8.38 7.52 -3.71
N LYS A 47 -9.17 8.39 -3.07
CA LYS A 47 -10.25 9.15 -3.73
C LYS A 47 -9.72 10.26 -4.65
N ASP A 48 -8.49 10.72 -4.41
CA ASP A 48 -7.83 11.71 -5.26
C ASP A 48 -7.27 11.00 -6.50
N LYS A 49 -8.02 11.06 -7.61
CA LYS A 49 -7.64 10.38 -8.86
C LYS A 49 -6.36 10.91 -9.50
N ALA A 50 -5.97 12.15 -9.21
CA ALA A 50 -4.71 12.72 -9.68
C ALA A 50 -3.52 12.16 -8.89
N PHE A 51 -3.73 11.85 -7.61
CA PHE A 51 -2.73 11.15 -6.82
C PHE A 51 -2.52 9.72 -7.34
N ALA A 52 -1.25 9.36 -7.56
CA ALA A 52 -0.84 8.08 -8.13
C ALA A 52 -1.57 7.75 -9.44
N ALA A 53 -1.77 8.74 -10.33
CA ALA A 53 -2.49 8.58 -11.59
C ALA A 53 -1.92 7.49 -12.53
N GLY A 54 -0.64 7.12 -12.37
CA GLY A 54 -0.02 6.01 -13.08
C GLY A 54 -0.40 4.61 -12.56
N THR A 55 -1.19 4.51 -11.49
CA THR A 55 -1.62 3.25 -10.88
C THR A 55 -3.09 2.95 -11.16
N SER A 56 -3.40 1.67 -11.38
CA SER A 56 -4.74 1.21 -11.72
C SER A 56 -5.49 0.75 -10.47
N ARG A 57 -6.39 1.60 -9.95
CA ARG A 57 -7.23 1.29 -8.78
C ARG A 57 -8.03 -0.01 -8.95
N SER A 58 -8.53 -0.26 -10.16
CA SER A 58 -9.26 -1.50 -10.47
C SER A 58 -8.37 -2.73 -10.40
N GLU A 59 -7.10 -2.63 -10.83
CA GLU A 59 -6.15 -3.74 -10.72
C GLU A 59 -5.80 -4.04 -9.27
N MET A 60 -5.65 -3.01 -8.42
CA MET A 60 -5.42 -3.20 -6.98
C MET A 60 -6.61 -3.87 -6.30
N GLU A 61 -7.85 -3.44 -6.60
CA GLU A 61 -9.08 -4.05 -6.10
C GLU A 61 -9.21 -5.51 -6.56
N GLU A 62 -8.93 -5.78 -7.83
CA GLU A 62 -8.96 -7.13 -8.39
C GLU A 62 -7.87 -8.03 -7.79
N ALA A 63 -6.65 -7.52 -7.61
CA ALA A 63 -5.55 -8.28 -7.03
C ALA A 63 -5.83 -8.68 -5.57
N ALA A 64 -6.37 -7.76 -4.75
CA ALA A 64 -6.80 -8.07 -3.39
C ALA A 64 -7.92 -9.13 -3.36
N LYS A 65 -8.93 -8.96 -4.23
CA LYS A 65 -10.02 -9.93 -4.38
C LYS A 65 -9.55 -11.30 -4.82
N ASP A 66 -8.66 -11.38 -5.80
CA ASP A 66 -8.07 -12.62 -6.30
C ASP A 66 -7.29 -13.37 -5.22
N PHE A 67 -6.60 -12.62 -4.37
CA PHE A 67 -5.88 -13.15 -3.22
C PHE A 67 -6.82 -13.58 -2.08
N GLY A 68 -8.06 -13.09 -2.08
CA GLY A 68 -9.09 -13.45 -1.11
C GLY A 68 -9.06 -12.61 0.16
N VAL A 69 -8.64 -11.35 0.07
CA VAL A 69 -8.56 -10.40 1.18
C VAL A 69 -9.32 -9.11 0.84
N GLU A 70 -9.95 -8.48 1.83
CA GLU A 70 -10.56 -7.16 1.63
C GLU A 70 -9.47 -6.09 1.43
N LEU A 71 -9.70 -5.13 0.53
CA LEU A 71 -8.68 -4.15 0.13
C LEU A 71 -8.14 -3.34 1.33
N TRP A 72 -9.00 -2.81 2.18
CA TRP A 72 -8.59 -1.96 3.30
C TRP A 72 -7.97 -2.77 4.44
N GLU A 73 -8.42 -3.99 4.67
CA GLU A 73 -7.74 -4.96 5.52
C GLU A 73 -6.31 -5.22 5.03
N HIS A 74 -6.15 -5.47 3.72
CA HIS A 74 -4.85 -5.73 3.10
C HIS A 74 -3.92 -4.53 3.18
N VAL A 75 -4.42 -3.31 2.94
CA VAL A 75 -3.67 -2.07 3.15
C VAL A 75 -3.16 -1.98 4.60
N GLY A 76 -4.00 -2.32 5.58
CA GLY A 76 -3.59 -2.39 6.99
C GLY A 76 -2.47 -3.41 7.21
N ASN A 77 -2.62 -4.62 6.68
CA ASN A 77 -1.62 -5.69 6.78
C ASN A 77 -0.27 -5.26 6.18
N VAL A 78 -0.29 -4.63 5.00
CA VAL A 78 0.92 -4.14 4.32
C VAL A 78 1.59 -3.02 5.11
N ILE A 79 0.83 -2.06 5.64
CA ILE A 79 1.38 -1.01 6.52
C ILE A 79 2.09 -1.64 7.72
N GLN A 80 1.45 -2.57 8.43
CA GLN A 80 2.06 -3.22 9.59
C GLN A 80 3.31 -4.03 9.21
N ALA A 81 3.28 -4.70 8.06
CA ALA A 81 4.43 -5.44 7.56
C ALA A 81 5.61 -4.50 7.24
N MET A 82 5.36 -3.41 6.52
CA MET A 82 6.37 -2.42 6.12
C MET A 82 6.93 -1.63 7.31
N ARG A 83 6.11 -1.33 8.34
CA ARG A 83 6.57 -0.65 9.57
C ARG A 83 7.74 -1.36 10.23
N ARG A 84 7.79 -2.70 10.19
CA ARG A 84 8.87 -3.50 10.79
C ARG A 84 10.23 -3.29 10.13
N ILE A 85 10.23 -2.82 8.88
CA ILE A 85 11.43 -2.54 8.08
C ILE A 85 11.48 -1.07 7.63
N ALA A 86 10.74 -0.18 8.29
CA ALA A 86 10.70 1.25 7.95
C ALA A 86 12.10 1.91 7.87
N PRO A 87 13.09 1.56 8.73
CA PRO A 87 14.47 2.04 8.58
C PRO A 87 15.11 1.66 7.25
N GLU A 88 14.94 0.41 6.83
CA GLU A 88 15.51 -0.12 5.57
C GLU A 88 14.85 0.52 4.34
N LEU A 89 13.57 0.88 4.45
CA LEU A 89 12.82 1.58 3.41
C LEU A 89 13.06 3.09 3.38
N GLY A 90 13.78 3.66 4.37
CA GLY A 90 13.94 5.10 4.51
C GLY A 90 12.63 5.84 4.85
N LEU A 91 11.69 5.15 5.49
CA LEU A 91 10.33 5.65 5.80
C LEU A 91 10.07 5.75 7.31
N GLU A 92 11.11 5.94 8.12
CA GLU A 92 10.96 6.30 9.54
C GLU A 92 10.41 7.71 9.71
N GLY A 93 10.78 8.60 8.78
CA GLY A 93 10.32 9.97 8.74
C GLY A 93 10.70 10.81 9.96
N ASN A 94 10.04 11.95 10.11
CA ASN A 94 10.15 12.86 11.24
C ASN A 94 8.78 12.98 11.91
N ILE A 95 8.52 12.10 12.88
CA ILE A 95 7.31 12.20 13.70
C ILE A 95 7.53 13.34 14.68
N GLN A 96 6.89 14.48 14.44
CA GLN A 96 6.84 15.54 15.45
C GLN A 96 6.08 14.98 16.65
N LYS A 97 6.76 14.93 17.80
CA LYS A 97 6.18 14.49 19.08
C LYS A 97 5.03 15.38 19.51
#